data_AF-A0A151BGW3-F1
#
_entry.id   AF-A0A151BGW3-F1
#
_cell.length_a   1.000
_cell.length_b   1.000
_cell.length_c   1.000
_cell.angle_alpha   90.00
_cell.angle_beta   90.00
_cell.angle_gamma   90.00
#
_symmetry.space_group_name_H-M   'P 1'
#
loop_
_entity.id
_entity.type
_entity.pdbx_description
1 polymer ?
#
loop_
_entity_poly.entity_id
_entity_poly.type
_entity_poly.pdbx_seq_one_letter_code
_entity_poly.pdbx_strand_id
1 'polypeptide(L)'
;MMKLYVIYGDEFAERFIGNLLNYSAFCEACGLFCEHCRTAYPSYASDFEGVFRVETGLPSFIEEPEGYLPSSIGSAEVLVAVGIHVDLLLAIPKLVVNSKVKGVIVPVEHSHWCPPAVRSQLKSELSEMNVESAFPKPFCALEKPEKGGIIDVFIERYMIGRPKLEVKIVRGEIRGTRVLRSAPCGSTWYIAQQIKGHRVEGIEEVISKAHHSYPCTASMEVDREIGDTILHKAGYIIREEVLEAIGRAQSAETFEG
;
A
#
# COMPACT_ATOMS: atom_id res chain seq x y z
N MET A 1 -18.82 -9.58 4.91
CA MET A 1 -17.75 -9.32 3.95
C MET A 1 -17.34 -7.87 4.15
N MET A 2 -16.06 -7.59 4.42
CA MET A 2 -15.59 -6.23 4.70
C MET A 2 -15.87 -5.31 3.50
N LYS A 3 -16.32 -4.09 3.78
CA LYS A 3 -16.58 -3.05 2.78
C LYS A 3 -15.57 -1.91 2.89
N LEU A 4 -15.07 -1.47 1.74
CA LEU A 4 -14.05 -0.44 1.58
C LEU A 4 -14.63 0.81 0.94
N TYR A 5 -14.27 1.98 1.42
CA TYR A 5 -14.46 3.23 0.70
C TYR A 5 -13.10 3.89 0.46
N VAL A 6 -12.90 4.44 -0.73
CA VAL A 6 -11.66 5.18 -1.05
C VAL A 6 -12.00 6.63 -1.39
N ILE A 7 -11.35 7.57 -0.73
CA ILE A 7 -11.39 8.99 -1.06
C ILE A 7 -10.00 9.38 -1.52
N TYR A 8 -9.87 9.98 -2.70
CA TYR A 8 -8.56 10.27 -3.25
C TYR A 8 -8.48 11.55 -4.05
N GLY A 9 -7.31 12.20 -4.00
CA GLY A 9 -6.96 13.36 -4.83
C GLY A 9 -5.73 13.12 -5.72
N ASP A 10 -5.06 11.97 -5.56
CA ASP A 10 -3.77 11.66 -6.18
C ASP A 10 -3.82 10.36 -7.01
N GLU A 11 -3.09 10.32 -8.13
CA GLU A 11 -3.00 9.17 -9.05
C GLU A 11 -2.54 7.88 -8.36
N PHE A 12 -1.84 8.00 -7.22
CA PHE A 12 -1.48 6.87 -6.39
C PHE A 12 -2.67 5.97 -6.04
N ALA A 13 -3.80 6.56 -5.70
CA ALA A 13 -4.98 5.79 -5.33
C ALA A 13 -5.47 4.93 -6.49
N GLU A 14 -5.33 5.39 -7.73
CA GLU A 14 -5.72 4.64 -8.93
C GLU A 14 -4.89 3.36 -9.06
N ARG A 15 -3.59 3.40 -8.69
CA ARG A 15 -2.75 2.19 -8.65
C ARG A 15 -3.17 1.23 -7.54
N PHE A 16 -3.46 1.74 -6.36
CA PHE A 16 -3.95 0.93 -5.25
C PHE A 16 -5.30 0.26 -5.58
N ILE A 17 -6.27 1.04 -6.06
CA ILE A 17 -7.59 0.57 -6.48
C ILE A 17 -7.43 -0.46 -7.60
N GLY A 18 -6.66 -0.14 -8.64
CA GLY A 18 -6.46 -1.05 -9.76
C GLY A 18 -5.78 -2.36 -9.36
N ASN A 19 -4.88 -2.33 -8.37
CA ASN A 19 -4.28 -3.55 -7.85
C ASN A 19 -5.37 -4.46 -7.26
N LEU A 20 -6.24 -3.91 -6.39
CA LEU A 20 -7.33 -4.67 -5.77
C LEU A 20 -8.42 -5.11 -6.77
N LEU A 21 -8.73 -4.30 -7.77
CA LEU A 21 -9.66 -4.69 -8.82
C LEU A 21 -9.10 -5.82 -9.70
N ASN A 22 -7.78 -5.91 -9.82
CA ASN A 22 -7.05 -6.89 -10.61
C ASN A 22 -7.61 -7.09 -12.04
N TYR A 23 -7.96 -6.00 -12.71
CA TYR A 23 -8.38 -6.07 -14.11
C TYR A 23 -7.16 -6.34 -15.03
N SER A 24 -7.41 -6.89 -16.21
CA SER A 24 -6.38 -7.43 -17.11
C SER A 24 -5.32 -6.40 -17.53
N ALA A 25 -5.71 -5.15 -17.74
CA ALA A 25 -4.84 -4.05 -18.14
C ALA A 25 -4.15 -3.32 -16.97
N PHE A 26 -4.30 -3.77 -15.72
CA PHE A 26 -3.75 -3.03 -14.58
C PHE A 26 -2.21 -2.98 -14.58
N CYS A 27 -1.56 -4.12 -14.82
CA CYS A 27 -0.11 -4.24 -14.73
C CYS A 27 0.48 -4.48 -16.11
N GLU A 28 1.15 -3.45 -16.64
CA GLU A 28 1.81 -3.48 -17.94
C GLU A 28 3.35 -3.49 -17.82
N ALA A 29 3.88 -3.57 -16.60
CA ALA A 29 5.30 -3.39 -16.31
C ALA A 29 6.23 -4.40 -17.02
N CYS A 30 5.77 -5.62 -17.29
CA CYS A 30 6.54 -6.62 -18.03
C CYS A 30 6.40 -6.49 -19.56
N GLY A 31 5.46 -5.66 -20.06
CA GLY A 31 5.14 -5.56 -21.48
C GLY A 31 4.88 -6.92 -22.12
N LEU A 32 5.58 -7.20 -23.23
CA LEU A 32 5.49 -8.46 -23.97
C LEU A 32 6.00 -9.69 -23.19
N PHE A 33 6.74 -9.49 -22.09
CA PHE A 33 7.26 -10.56 -21.24
C PHE A 33 6.33 -10.91 -20.06
N CYS A 34 5.06 -10.52 -20.13
CA CYS A 34 4.10 -10.80 -19.06
C CYS A 34 3.77 -12.30 -18.96
N GLU A 35 4.07 -12.90 -17.79
CA GLU A 35 3.70 -14.29 -17.47
C GLU A 35 2.39 -14.41 -16.67
N HIS A 36 1.57 -13.36 -16.64
CA HIS A 36 0.30 -13.33 -15.90
C HIS A 36 0.41 -13.74 -14.42
N CYS A 37 1.48 -13.30 -13.74
CA CYS A 37 1.80 -13.64 -12.35
C CYS A 37 0.70 -13.31 -11.32
N ARG A 38 -0.26 -12.44 -11.68
CA ARG A 38 -1.39 -12.02 -10.84
C ARG A 38 -2.68 -12.81 -11.10
N THR A 39 -2.66 -13.85 -11.93
CA THR A 39 -3.85 -14.65 -12.27
C THR A 39 -4.51 -15.28 -11.04
N ALA A 40 -3.72 -15.71 -10.05
CA ALA A 40 -4.22 -16.28 -8.81
C ALA A 40 -4.68 -15.24 -7.78
N TYR A 41 -4.35 -13.95 -7.99
CA TYR A 41 -4.80 -12.88 -7.10
C TYR A 41 -6.27 -12.56 -7.41
N PRO A 42 -7.19 -12.61 -6.44
CA PRO A 42 -8.60 -12.38 -6.73
C PRO A 42 -8.87 -10.89 -7.02
N SER A 43 -9.98 -10.62 -7.70
CA SER A 43 -10.55 -9.28 -7.77
C SER A 43 -11.38 -9.02 -6.51
N TYR A 44 -11.24 -7.82 -5.94
CA TYR A 44 -12.01 -7.35 -4.79
C TYR A 44 -13.04 -6.29 -5.16
N ALA A 45 -13.44 -6.21 -6.44
CA ALA A 45 -14.40 -5.20 -6.92
C ALA A 45 -15.69 -5.15 -6.09
N SER A 46 -16.20 -6.31 -5.64
CA SER A 46 -17.41 -6.41 -4.82
C SER A 46 -17.28 -5.84 -3.40
N ASP A 47 -16.06 -5.58 -2.93
CA ASP A 47 -15.80 -5.04 -1.60
C ASP A 47 -15.82 -3.50 -1.58
N PHE A 48 -15.67 -2.85 -2.73
CA PHE A 48 -15.76 -1.39 -2.82
C PHE A 48 -17.23 -0.97 -2.64
N GLU A 49 -17.50 -0.25 -1.56
CA GLU A 49 -18.75 0.48 -1.34
C GLU A 49 -18.78 1.74 -2.23
N GLY A 50 -17.63 2.36 -2.44
CA GLY A 50 -17.48 3.52 -3.30
C GLY A 50 -16.04 3.97 -3.45
N VAL A 51 -15.82 4.75 -4.51
CA VAL A 51 -14.57 5.45 -4.80
C VAL A 51 -14.95 6.90 -5.12
N PHE A 52 -14.40 7.85 -4.37
CA PHE A 52 -14.67 9.26 -4.51
C PHE A 52 -13.39 10.01 -4.85
N ARG A 53 -13.35 10.61 -6.04
CA ARG A 53 -12.26 11.49 -6.47
C ARG A 53 -12.58 12.91 -6.03
N VAL A 54 -11.70 13.49 -5.22
CA VAL A 54 -11.75 14.89 -4.82
C VAL A 54 -11.43 15.78 -6.02
N GLU A 55 -12.11 16.93 -6.10
CA GLU A 55 -11.83 17.93 -7.13
C GLU A 55 -10.38 18.44 -7.07
N THR A 56 -9.82 18.77 -8.23
CA THR A 56 -8.49 19.37 -8.35
C THR A 56 -8.58 20.89 -8.27
N GLY A 57 -7.47 21.56 -7.92
CA GLY A 57 -7.42 23.03 -7.88
C GLY A 57 -8.17 23.65 -6.70
N LEU A 58 -8.33 22.91 -5.61
CA LEU A 58 -8.91 23.42 -4.36
C LEU A 58 -8.09 24.61 -3.81
N PRO A 59 -8.76 25.57 -3.15
CA PRO A 59 -8.06 26.68 -2.50
C PRO A 59 -7.15 26.14 -1.38
N SER A 60 -6.12 26.90 -1.02
CA SER A 60 -5.18 26.54 0.04
C SER A 60 -5.81 26.45 1.44
N PHE A 61 -7.01 27.00 1.60
CA PHE A 61 -7.80 26.95 2.80
C PHE A 61 -9.26 26.77 2.41
N ILE A 62 -9.94 25.81 3.03
CA ILE A 62 -11.33 25.49 2.81
C ILE A 62 -12.10 25.70 4.12
N GLU A 63 -13.05 26.63 4.11
CA GLU A 63 -13.90 26.91 5.28
C GLU A 63 -14.89 25.77 5.58
N GLU A 64 -15.49 25.18 4.54
CA GLU A 64 -16.47 24.09 4.63
C GLU A 64 -15.97 22.82 3.90
N PRO A 65 -14.97 22.11 4.47
CA PRO A 65 -14.35 20.95 3.83
C PRO A 65 -15.33 19.80 3.55
N GLU A 66 -16.40 19.69 4.34
CA GLU A 66 -17.44 18.67 4.18
C GLU A 66 -18.15 18.77 2.83
N GLY A 67 -18.23 19.96 2.23
CA GLY A 67 -18.82 20.17 0.90
C GLY A 67 -18.03 19.51 -0.24
N TYR A 68 -16.77 19.15 0.00
CA TYR A 68 -15.88 18.50 -0.97
C TYR A 68 -15.67 17.00 -0.68
N LEU A 69 -16.35 16.46 0.34
CA LEU A 69 -16.33 15.06 0.71
C LEU A 69 -17.63 14.37 0.26
N PRO A 70 -17.63 13.03 0.12
CA PRO A 70 -18.86 12.31 -0.17
C PRO A 70 -19.88 12.51 0.97
N SER A 71 -21.15 12.69 0.62
CA SER A 71 -22.24 12.84 1.60
C SER A 71 -22.50 11.58 2.41
N SER A 72 -22.07 10.42 1.92
CA SER A 72 -22.14 9.14 2.62
C SER A 72 -21.04 8.20 2.13
N ILE A 73 -20.53 7.38 3.06
CA ILE A 73 -19.62 6.27 2.79
C ILE A 73 -20.31 4.90 2.89
N GLY A 74 -21.65 4.90 2.87
CA GLY A 74 -22.48 3.70 2.82
C GLY A 74 -22.20 2.71 3.94
N SER A 75 -22.05 1.44 3.57
CA SER A 75 -21.78 0.33 4.49
C SER A 75 -20.30 0.07 4.77
N ALA A 76 -19.38 0.96 4.34
CA ALA A 76 -17.95 0.78 4.50
C ALA A 76 -17.52 0.62 5.96
N GLU A 77 -16.62 -0.34 6.20
CA GLU A 77 -15.98 -0.60 7.49
C GLU A 77 -14.55 -0.04 7.54
N VAL A 78 -13.92 0.12 6.38
CA VAL A 78 -12.59 0.73 6.22
C VAL A 78 -12.67 1.88 5.22
N LEU A 79 -12.11 3.03 5.61
CA LEU A 79 -11.89 4.17 4.74
C LEU A 79 -10.41 4.30 4.42
N VAL A 80 -10.05 4.44 3.14
CA VAL A 80 -8.70 4.77 2.71
C VAL A 80 -8.71 6.17 2.10
N ALA A 81 -7.97 7.10 2.70
CA ALA A 81 -7.90 8.49 2.23
C ALA A 81 -6.51 8.78 1.67
N VAL A 82 -6.43 9.10 0.39
CA VAL A 82 -5.16 9.12 -0.36
C VAL A 82 -4.93 10.45 -1.06
N GLY A 83 -3.90 11.18 -0.65
CA GLY A 83 -3.47 12.39 -1.34
C GLY A 83 -4.55 13.46 -1.49
N ILE A 84 -5.37 13.65 -0.45
CA ILE A 84 -6.41 14.69 -0.42
C ILE A 84 -5.91 15.94 0.33
N HIS A 85 -6.56 17.07 0.11
CA HIS A 85 -6.23 18.33 0.77
C HIS A 85 -6.28 18.20 2.30
N VAL A 86 -5.39 18.95 2.99
CA VAL A 86 -5.22 18.85 4.45
C VAL A 86 -6.51 19.14 5.22
N ASP A 87 -7.29 20.14 4.78
CA ASP A 87 -8.58 20.47 5.41
C ASP A 87 -9.61 19.35 5.24
N LEU A 88 -9.56 18.60 4.13
CA LEU A 88 -10.42 17.45 3.90
C LEU A 88 -10.01 16.26 4.76
N LEU A 89 -8.70 16.04 4.93
CA LEU A 89 -8.18 15.05 5.88
C LEU A 89 -8.72 15.35 7.28
N LEU A 90 -8.61 16.60 7.74
CA LEU A 90 -9.10 17.04 9.06
C LEU A 90 -10.63 16.95 9.21
N ALA A 91 -11.38 16.87 8.11
CA ALA A 91 -12.83 16.65 8.13
C ALA A 91 -13.24 15.17 8.17
N ILE A 92 -12.30 14.21 8.00
CA ILE A 92 -12.59 12.77 8.06
C ILE A 92 -13.31 12.35 9.34
N PRO A 93 -12.94 12.81 10.55
CA PRO A 93 -13.63 12.45 11.79
C PRO A 93 -15.14 12.77 11.75
N LYS A 94 -15.52 13.92 11.19
CA LYS A 94 -16.94 14.28 10.99
C LYS A 94 -17.63 13.38 9.98
N LEU A 95 -16.93 12.94 8.95
CA LEU A 95 -17.47 12.00 7.95
C LEU A 95 -17.72 10.61 8.57
N VAL A 96 -16.85 10.14 9.47
CA VAL A 96 -16.92 8.77 9.99
C VAL A 96 -17.77 8.60 11.25
N VAL A 97 -18.05 9.67 12.01
CA VAL A 97 -18.73 9.60 13.33
C VAL A 97 -20.09 8.91 13.32
N ASN A 98 -20.87 9.07 12.25
CA ASN A 98 -22.18 8.46 12.10
C ASN A 98 -22.19 7.33 11.05
N SER A 99 -21.03 6.73 10.79
CA SER A 99 -20.84 5.68 9.79
C SER A 99 -20.58 4.30 10.41
N LYS A 100 -20.35 3.30 9.56
CA LYS A 100 -19.90 1.95 9.99
C LYS A 100 -18.39 1.79 9.99
N VAL A 101 -17.64 2.86 9.71
CA VAL A 101 -16.17 2.81 9.64
C VAL A 101 -15.60 2.50 11.01
N LYS A 102 -14.75 1.48 11.03
CA LYS A 102 -13.97 1.05 12.20
C LYS A 102 -12.49 1.28 12.00
N GLY A 103 -12.06 1.57 10.76
CA GLY A 103 -10.66 1.73 10.39
C GLY A 103 -10.45 2.83 9.34
N VAL A 104 -9.48 3.70 9.56
CA VAL A 104 -9.04 4.72 8.59
C VAL A 104 -7.57 4.52 8.26
N ILE A 105 -7.24 4.41 6.98
CA ILE A 105 -5.86 4.29 6.51
C ILE A 105 -5.53 5.51 5.65
N VAL A 106 -4.49 6.25 6.04
CA VAL A 106 -4.02 7.43 5.32
C VAL A 106 -2.57 7.20 4.90
N PRO A 107 -2.33 6.59 3.73
CA PRO A 107 -0.96 6.40 3.25
C PRO A 107 -0.31 7.73 2.89
N VAL A 108 0.92 7.91 3.36
CA VAL A 108 1.72 9.12 3.15
C VAL A 108 2.78 8.82 2.10
N GLU A 109 2.42 9.01 0.84
CA GLU A 109 3.36 8.93 -0.30
C GLU A 109 4.03 10.27 -0.60
N HIS A 110 3.47 11.37 -0.10
CA HIS A 110 4.07 12.70 -0.12
C HIS A 110 3.84 13.42 1.21
N SER A 111 4.88 14.10 1.70
CA SER A 111 4.84 14.75 3.01
C SER A 111 3.97 16.01 3.09
N HIS A 112 3.47 16.53 1.96
CA HIS A 112 2.76 17.80 1.94
C HIS A 112 1.29 17.66 2.39
N TRP A 113 0.66 16.51 2.15
CA TRP A 113 -0.78 16.35 2.40
C TRP A 113 -1.10 15.86 3.81
N CYS A 114 -0.20 15.12 4.46
CA CYS A 114 -0.37 14.65 5.85
C CYS A 114 0.85 14.97 6.74
N PRO A 115 1.06 16.25 7.11
CA PRO A 115 2.11 16.64 8.05
C PRO A 115 1.95 15.99 9.43
N PRO A 116 3.02 15.93 10.25
CA PRO A 116 2.99 15.28 11.57
C PRO A 116 1.91 15.81 12.53
N ALA A 117 1.63 17.11 12.49
CA ALA A 117 0.61 17.74 13.33
C ALA A 117 -0.80 17.22 12.95
N VAL A 118 -1.12 17.23 11.66
CA VAL A 118 -2.39 16.73 11.09
C VAL A 118 -2.55 15.26 11.40
N ARG A 119 -1.50 14.46 11.19
CA ARG A 119 -1.48 13.04 11.53
C ARG A 119 -1.77 12.77 13.00
N SER A 120 -1.16 13.54 13.90
CA SER A 120 -1.35 13.40 15.34
C SER A 120 -2.78 13.78 15.76
N GLN A 121 -3.30 14.87 15.20
CA GLN A 121 -4.68 15.30 15.44
C GLN A 121 -5.68 14.23 14.98
N LEU A 122 -5.57 13.76 13.73
CA LEU A 122 -6.44 12.71 13.21
C LEU A 122 -6.38 11.43 14.03
N LYS A 123 -5.18 11.01 14.44
CA LYS A 123 -5.02 9.84 15.29
C LYS A 123 -5.75 10.00 16.63
N SER A 124 -5.71 11.19 17.23
CA SER A 124 -6.42 11.49 18.48
C SER A 124 -7.94 11.43 18.28
N GLU A 125 -8.46 12.20 17.32
CA GLU A 125 -9.90 12.32 17.07
C GLU A 125 -10.52 10.96 16.68
N LEU A 126 -9.86 10.19 15.81
CA LEU A 126 -10.32 8.85 15.44
C LEU A 126 -10.28 7.88 16.63
N SER A 127 -9.26 7.97 17.49
CA SER A 127 -9.16 7.12 18.67
C SER A 127 -10.25 7.42 19.71
N GLU A 128 -10.63 8.68 19.91
CA GLU A 128 -11.75 9.07 20.79
C GLU A 128 -13.08 8.46 20.33
N MET A 129 -13.18 8.19 19.03
CA MET A 129 -14.35 7.58 18.38
C MET A 129 -14.26 6.04 18.30
N ASN A 130 -13.22 5.42 18.87
CA ASN A 130 -12.92 3.99 18.74
C ASN A 130 -12.72 3.52 17.29
N VAL A 131 -12.21 4.41 16.42
CA VAL A 131 -11.85 4.10 15.04
C VAL A 131 -10.35 3.85 14.98
N GLU A 132 -9.96 2.64 14.57
CA GLU A 132 -8.57 2.28 14.34
C GLU A 132 -7.98 3.15 13.22
N SER A 133 -6.71 3.56 13.35
CA SER A 133 -6.07 4.38 12.32
C SER A 133 -4.63 3.97 12.03
N ALA A 134 -4.25 4.01 10.75
CA ALA A 134 -2.88 3.78 10.30
C ALA A 134 -2.45 4.86 9.30
N PHE A 135 -1.20 5.30 9.44
CA PHE A 135 -0.59 6.35 8.63
C PHE A 135 0.76 5.86 8.05
N PRO A 136 0.75 4.80 7.22
CA PRO A 136 1.97 4.20 6.71
C PRO A 136 2.69 5.17 5.77
N LYS A 137 4.02 5.25 5.90
CA LYS A 137 4.88 6.12 5.09
C LYS A 137 6.12 5.35 4.60
N PRO A 138 6.14 4.84 3.35
CA PRO A 138 5.05 4.78 2.33
C PRO A 138 3.93 3.80 2.70
N PHE A 139 2.91 3.62 1.85
CA PHE A 139 1.83 2.65 2.05
C PHE A 139 2.34 1.20 2.16
N CYS A 140 3.42 0.85 1.47
CA CYS A 140 4.07 -0.45 1.63
C CYS A 140 4.83 -0.60 2.97
N ALA A 141 4.78 0.38 3.87
CA ALA A 141 5.17 0.23 5.28
C ALA A 141 4.00 -0.17 6.19
N LEU A 142 2.80 -0.40 5.65
CA LEU A 142 1.64 -0.83 6.43
C LEU A 142 1.87 -2.24 7.01
N GLU A 143 2.06 -2.31 8.32
CA GLU A 143 2.24 -3.55 9.06
C GLU A 143 1.00 -3.90 9.87
N LYS A 144 0.95 -5.16 10.30
CA LYS A 144 -0.13 -5.65 11.16
C LYS A 144 -0.01 -5.01 12.55
N PRO A 145 -1.11 -4.46 13.09
CA PRO A 145 -1.16 -4.07 14.49
C PRO A 145 -0.90 -5.27 15.41
N GLU A 146 -0.14 -5.09 16.50
CA GLU A 146 0.18 -6.16 17.46
C GLU A 146 -1.07 -6.77 18.11
N LYS A 147 -2.10 -5.95 18.35
CA LYS A 147 -3.34 -6.36 19.02
C LYS A 147 -4.40 -6.90 18.06
N GLY A 148 -4.06 -7.07 16.78
CA GLY A 148 -5.03 -7.27 15.70
C GLY A 148 -5.92 -6.03 15.52
N GLY A 149 -7.02 -6.18 14.78
CA GLY A 149 -7.94 -5.09 14.51
C GLY A 149 -8.54 -5.17 13.11
N ILE A 150 -9.33 -4.17 12.74
CA ILE A 150 -9.91 -4.10 11.40
C ILE A 150 -8.83 -3.86 10.34
N ILE A 151 -7.70 -3.23 10.71
CA ILE A 151 -6.56 -3.03 9.81
C ILE A 151 -5.79 -4.35 9.57
N ASP A 152 -5.66 -5.23 10.57
CA ASP A 152 -5.12 -6.58 10.35
C ASP A 152 -6.03 -7.38 9.41
N VAL A 153 -7.35 -7.32 9.61
CA VAL A 153 -8.33 -7.94 8.71
C VAL A 153 -8.23 -7.37 7.29
N PHE A 154 -8.01 -6.06 7.13
CA PHE A 154 -7.78 -5.43 5.83
C PHE A 154 -6.52 -6.00 5.15
N ILE A 155 -5.39 -6.05 5.87
CA ILE A 155 -4.11 -6.57 5.36
C ILE A 155 -4.26 -8.02 4.90
N GLU A 156 -4.89 -8.87 5.71
CA GLU A 156 -5.09 -10.28 5.41
C GLU A 156 -6.07 -10.50 4.25
N ARG A 157 -7.22 -9.82 4.29
CA ARG A 157 -8.27 -9.98 3.27
C ARG A 157 -7.74 -9.66 1.88
N TYR A 158 -7.04 -8.54 1.76
CA TYR A 158 -6.56 -8.02 0.49
C TYR A 158 -5.15 -8.51 0.14
N MET A 159 -4.46 -9.18 1.06
CA MET A 159 -3.06 -9.58 0.93
C MET A 159 -2.18 -8.41 0.48
N ILE A 160 -2.38 -7.23 1.08
CA ILE A 160 -1.58 -6.03 0.81
C ILE A 160 -1.04 -5.38 2.09
N GLY A 161 0.08 -4.69 1.97
CA GLY A 161 0.74 -3.96 3.06
C GLY A 161 2.25 -4.02 2.88
N ARG A 162 3.00 -4.22 3.96
CA ARG A 162 4.41 -4.56 3.88
C ARG A 162 4.60 -5.85 3.07
N PRO A 163 5.39 -5.88 1.99
CA PRO A 163 5.52 -7.06 1.15
C PRO A 163 5.87 -8.31 1.95
N LYS A 164 5.47 -9.48 1.46
CA LYS A 164 5.94 -10.76 1.98
C LYS A 164 5.97 -11.75 0.84
N LEU A 165 7.09 -12.45 0.70
CA LEU A 165 7.29 -13.42 -0.37
C LEU A 165 8.12 -14.61 0.10
N GLU A 166 8.04 -15.67 -0.71
CA GLU A 166 8.91 -16.83 -0.64
C GLU A 166 9.71 -16.95 -1.94
N VAL A 167 10.88 -17.56 -1.83
CA VAL A 167 11.74 -17.88 -2.96
C VAL A 167 12.13 -19.35 -2.92
N LYS A 168 12.34 -19.94 -4.09
CA LYS A 168 12.97 -21.26 -4.26
C LYS A 168 14.35 -21.07 -4.84
N ILE A 169 15.37 -21.56 -4.15
CA ILE A 169 16.76 -21.46 -4.60
C ILE A 169 17.20 -22.84 -5.11
N VAL A 170 18.01 -22.86 -6.17
CA VAL A 170 18.66 -24.09 -6.67
C VAL A 170 20.06 -23.72 -7.10
N ARG A 171 21.08 -24.30 -6.45
CA ARG A 171 22.51 -24.02 -6.74
C ARG A 171 22.84 -22.52 -6.72
N GLY A 172 22.27 -21.79 -5.76
CA GLY A 172 22.52 -20.34 -5.57
C GLY A 172 21.73 -19.42 -6.51
N GLU A 173 20.81 -19.93 -7.32
CA GLU A 173 19.95 -19.16 -8.23
C GLU A 173 18.47 -19.23 -7.82
N ILE A 174 17.76 -18.10 -7.89
CA ILE A 174 16.32 -18.01 -7.60
C ILE A 174 15.54 -18.60 -8.78
N ARG A 175 14.95 -19.78 -8.58
CA ARG A 175 14.17 -20.49 -9.61
C ARG A 175 12.66 -20.27 -9.52
N GLY A 176 12.18 -19.82 -8.36
CA GLY A 176 10.75 -19.59 -8.15
C GLY A 176 10.52 -18.53 -7.10
N THR A 177 9.38 -17.85 -7.23
CA THR A 177 8.92 -16.84 -6.28
C THR A 177 7.43 -17.00 -6.05
N ARG A 178 6.99 -16.70 -4.83
CA ARG A 178 5.58 -16.69 -4.45
C ARG A 178 5.28 -15.47 -3.60
N VAL A 179 4.39 -14.60 -4.08
CA VAL A 179 3.94 -13.44 -3.33
C VAL A 179 2.87 -13.87 -2.35
N LEU A 180 3.11 -13.64 -1.06
CA LEU A 180 2.16 -13.90 0.03
C LEU A 180 1.39 -12.63 0.40
N ARG A 181 2.05 -11.47 0.28
CA ARG A 181 1.47 -10.15 0.52
C ARG A 181 2.17 -9.16 -0.39
N SER A 182 1.41 -8.36 -1.12
CA SER A 182 1.94 -7.36 -2.05
C SER A 182 2.06 -5.99 -1.40
N ALA A 183 2.97 -5.15 -1.89
CA ALA A 183 2.83 -3.70 -1.74
C ALA A 183 1.45 -3.28 -2.28
N PRO A 184 0.78 -2.27 -1.67
CA PRO A 184 -0.54 -1.83 -2.08
C PRO A 184 -0.64 -1.42 -3.56
N CYS A 185 0.43 -0.86 -4.13
CA CYS A 185 0.50 -0.50 -5.55
C CYS A 185 0.69 -1.68 -6.51
N GLY A 186 1.00 -2.89 -6.02
CA GLY A 186 1.22 -4.09 -6.84
C GLY A 186 2.68 -4.36 -7.22
N SER A 187 3.65 -3.52 -6.83
CA SER A 187 5.06 -3.61 -7.23
C SER A 187 5.73 -4.94 -6.86
N THR A 188 5.32 -5.56 -5.75
CA THR A 188 5.87 -6.84 -5.28
C THR A 188 5.73 -7.95 -6.32
N TRP A 189 4.61 -7.98 -7.05
CA TRP A 189 4.41 -8.95 -8.13
C TRP A 189 5.44 -8.81 -9.22
N TYR A 190 5.68 -7.57 -9.67
CA TYR A 190 6.67 -7.28 -10.69
C TYR A 190 8.09 -7.64 -10.22
N ILE A 191 8.48 -7.19 -9.04
CA ILE A 191 9.82 -7.44 -8.48
C ILE A 191 10.04 -8.95 -8.29
N ALA A 192 9.03 -9.69 -7.82
CA ALA A 192 9.09 -11.14 -7.70
C ALA A 192 9.30 -11.84 -9.05
N GLN A 193 8.86 -11.27 -10.18
CA GLN A 193 9.21 -11.79 -11.50
C GLN A 193 10.65 -11.44 -11.88
N GLN A 194 11.08 -10.20 -11.64
CA GLN A 194 12.40 -9.71 -12.05
C GLN A 194 13.56 -10.41 -11.34
N ILE A 195 13.36 -10.92 -10.12
CA ILE A 195 14.42 -11.65 -9.39
C ILE A 195 14.56 -13.11 -9.83
N LYS A 196 13.60 -13.68 -10.57
CA LYS A 196 13.71 -15.05 -11.08
C LYS A 196 14.85 -15.15 -12.10
N GLY A 197 15.62 -16.23 -12.04
CA GLY A 197 16.76 -16.46 -12.92
C GLY A 197 18.06 -15.78 -12.47
N HIS A 198 18.03 -14.99 -11.40
CA HIS A 198 19.21 -14.32 -10.87
C HIS A 198 19.85 -15.11 -9.72
N ARG A 199 21.18 -14.96 -9.58
CA ARG A 199 21.92 -15.47 -8.42
C ARG A 199 21.53 -14.69 -7.16
N VAL A 200 21.60 -15.36 -6.01
CA VAL A 200 21.44 -14.70 -4.70
C VAL A 200 22.51 -13.64 -4.49
N GLU A 201 23.74 -13.93 -4.93
CA GLU A 201 24.85 -12.97 -4.91
C GLU A 201 24.56 -11.80 -5.86
N GLY A 202 24.55 -10.57 -5.34
CA GLY A 202 24.28 -9.35 -6.10
C GLY A 202 22.79 -9.08 -6.36
N ILE A 203 21.87 -9.79 -5.71
CA ILE A 203 20.43 -9.65 -5.94
C ILE A 203 19.91 -8.25 -5.61
N GLU A 204 20.57 -7.52 -4.72
CA GLU A 204 20.19 -6.16 -4.32
C GLU A 204 20.17 -5.18 -5.50
N GLU A 205 21.07 -5.35 -6.47
CA GLU A 205 21.09 -4.53 -7.68
C GLU A 205 19.89 -4.84 -8.59
N VAL A 206 19.54 -6.12 -8.72
CA VAL A 206 18.36 -6.58 -9.48
C VAL A 206 17.09 -6.02 -8.86
N ILE A 207 16.95 -6.14 -7.53
CA ILE A 207 15.80 -5.59 -6.78
C ILE A 207 15.72 -4.07 -6.96
N SER A 208 16.86 -3.38 -6.84
CA SER A 208 16.91 -1.92 -7.01
C SER A 208 16.47 -1.51 -8.41
N LYS A 209 17.00 -2.14 -9.46
CA LYS A 209 16.60 -1.87 -10.86
C LYS A 209 15.11 -2.14 -11.06
N ALA A 210 14.61 -3.28 -10.60
CA ALA A 210 13.20 -3.63 -10.70
C ALA A 210 12.29 -2.62 -9.97
N HIS A 211 12.67 -2.18 -8.78
CA HIS A 211 11.91 -1.18 -8.04
C HIS A 211 11.79 0.15 -8.81
N HIS A 212 12.90 0.64 -9.39
CA HIS A 212 12.90 1.89 -10.15
C HIS A 212 12.24 1.75 -11.53
N SER A 213 12.19 0.56 -12.11
CA SER A 213 11.47 0.30 -13.37
C SER A 213 9.95 0.20 -13.17
N TYR A 214 9.48 -0.09 -11.95
CA TYR A 214 8.06 -0.09 -11.65
C TYR A 214 7.58 1.34 -11.38
N PRO A 215 6.38 1.77 -11.82
CA PRO A 215 5.90 3.14 -11.61
C PRO A 215 5.50 3.41 -10.13
N CYS A 216 6.48 3.40 -9.23
CA CYS A 216 6.27 3.70 -7.82
C CYS A 216 5.74 5.13 -7.66
N THR A 217 4.81 5.29 -6.74
CA THR A 217 4.06 6.53 -6.50
C THR A 217 4.56 7.28 -5.27
N ALA A 218 5.57 6.72 -4.60
CA ALA A 218 6.25 7.35 -3.48
C ALA A 218 7.08 8.55 -3.96
N SER A 219 7.03 9.65 -3.22
CA SER A 219 7.75 10.88 -3.58
C SER A 219 9.27 10.68 -3.61
N MET A 220 9.89 11.32 -4.61
CA MET A 220 11.35 11.48 -4.74
C MET A 220 11.87 12.70 -3.98
N GLU A 221 11.00 13.49 -3.34
CA GLU A 221 11.44 14.57 -2.46
C GLU A 221 12.03 13.99 -1.18
N VAL A 222 13.08 14.66 -0.67
CA VAL A 222 13.70 14.28 0.60
C VAL A 222 12.70 14.55 1.72
N ASP A 223 12.31 13.49 2.42
CA ASP A 223 11.43 13.60 3.55
C ASP A 223 12.22 13.83 4.84
N ARG A 224 11.82 14.83 5.63
CA ARG A 224 12.51 15.18 6.87
C ARG A 224 12.31 14.15 7.98
N GLU A 225 11.20 13.43 8.01
CA GLU A 225 10.93 12.42 9.03
C GLU A 225 11.77 11.15 8.78
N ILE A 226 11.99 10.80 7.51
CA ILE A 226 12.77 9.63 7.09
C ILE A 226 14.27 9.95 7.00
N GLY A 227 14.65 11.17 6.63
CA GLY A 227 16.03 11.54 6.30
C GLY A 227 16.49 11.07 4.91
N ASP A 228 15.57 10.57 4.09
CA ASP A 228 15.74 10.09 2.72
C ASP A 228 14.41 10.29 1.97
N THR A 229 14.33 9.90 0.70
CA THR A 229 13.09 9.92 -0.07
C THR A 229 12.14 8.80 0.37
N ILE A 230 10.83 9.05 0.25
CA ILE A 230 9.81 8.02 0.53
C ILE A 230 9.97 6.85 -0.47
N LEU A 231 10.37 7.15 -1.71
CA LEU A 231 10.68 6.16 -2.73
C LEU A 231 11.84 5.24 -2.33
N HIS A 232 12.93 5.78 -1.78
CA HIS A 232 14.03 4.94 -1.29
C HIS A 232 13.58 4.07 -0.12
N LYS A 233 12.76 4.61 0.80
CA LYS A 233 12.18 3.80 1.88
C LYS A 233 11.36 2.63 1.33
N ALA A 234 10.55 2.84 0.28
CA ALA A 234 9.82 1.77 -0.41
C ALA A 234 10.77 0.71 -0.99
N GLY A 235 11.87 1.15 -1.61
CA GLY A 235 12.90 0.29 -2.17
C GLY A 235 13.64 -0.54 -1.11
N TYR A 236 13.94 0.06 0.06
CA TYR A 236 14.55 -0.66 1.18
C TYR A 236 13.61 -1.71 1.75
N ILE A 237 12.32 -1.40 1.90
CA ILE A 237 11.31 -2.35 2.39
C ILE A 237 11.29 -3.61 1.51
N ILE A 238 11.12 -3.48 0.19
CA ILE A 238 11.06 -4.67 -0.67
C ILE A 238 12.40 -5.42 -0.72
N ARG A 239 13.54 -4.70 -0.66
CA ARG A 239 14.86 -5.34 -0.57
C ARG A 239 14.98 -6.20 0.68
N GLU A 240 14.62 -5.66 1.84
CA GLU A 240 14.62 -6.38 3.12
C GLU A 240 13.77 -7.64 3.02
N GLU A 241 12.53 -7.54 2.53
CA GLU A 241 11.61 -8.68 2.42
C GLU A 241 12.10 -9.78 1.46
N VAL A 242 12.79 -9.41 0.38
CA VAL A 242 13.40 -10.38 -0.54
C VAL A 242 14.61 -11.06 0.12
N LEU A 243 15.48 -10.30 0.78
CA LEU A 243 16.65 -10.85 1.48
C LEU A 243 16.23 -11.78 2.63
N GLU A 244 15.20 -11.43 3.38
CA GLU A 244 14.63 -12.32 4.39
C GLU A 244 14.07 -13.61 3.77
N ALA A 245 13.37 -13.51 2.63
CA ALA A 245 12.85 -14.68 1.94
C ALA A 245 13.99 -15.61 1.51
N ILE A 246 15.09 -15.06 1.01
CA ILE A 246 16.31 -15.80 0.67
C ILE A 246 16.91 -16.46 1.91
N GLY A 247 17.07 -15.73 3.02
CA GLY A 247 17.62 -16.27 4.27
C GLY A 247 16.78 -17.43 4.82
N ARG A 248 15.45 -17.31 4.77
CA ARG A 248 14.52 -18.40 5.12
C ARG A 248 14.69 -19.63 4.23
N ALA A 249 14.81 -19.44 2.90
CA ALA A 249 14.98 -20.53 1.95
C ALA A 249 16.32 -21.27 2.13
N GLN A 250 17.42 -20.54 2.32
CA GLN A 250 18.74 -21.14 2.55
C GLN A 250 18.82 -21.88 3.90
N SER A 251 18.16 -21.36 4.92
CA SER A 251 18.07 -22.04 6.22
C SER A 251 17.33 -23.37 6.07
N ALA A 252 16.22 -23.41 5.33
CA ALA A 252 15.43 -24.63 5.11
C ALA A 252 16.22 -25.72 4.35
N GLU A 253 17.00 -25.35 3.32
CA GLU A 253 17.86 -26.30 2.57
C GLU A 253 18.94 -26.95 3.46
N THR A 254 19.37 -26.27 4.52
CA THR A 254 20.41 -26.77 5.44
C THR A 254 19.89 -27.84 6.41
N PHE A 255 18.58 -27.92 6.64
CA PHE A 255 17.96 -28.91 7.53
C PHE A 255 17.49 -30.19 6.80
N GLU A 256 17.46 -30.19 5.46
CA GLU A 256 17.02 -31.32 4.63
C GLU A 256 18.18 -32.10 3.97
N GLY A 257 19.43 -31.66 4.17
CA GLY A 257 20.65 -32.31 3.67
C GLY A 257 21.46 -33.01 4.77
#